data_AF-A0A9X2N7R6-F1
#
_entry.id   AF-A0A9X2N7R6-F1
#
_cell.length_a   1.000
_cell.length_b   1.000
_cell.length_c   1.000
_cell.angle_alpha   90.00
_cell.angle_beta   90.00
_cell.angle_gamma   90.00
#
_symmetry.space_group_name_H-M   'P 1'
#
loop_
_entity.id
_entity.type
_entity.pdbx_description
1 polymer ?
#
loop_
_entity_poly.entity_id
_entity_poly.type
_entity_poly.pdbx_seq_one_letter_code
_entity_poly.pdbx_strand_id
1 'polypeptide(L)'
;MVVSSRTIGVPPDQAEQARGDSPGVYDLVVAYQEPGRPRFAALRTAYEAAQGKIVEEYYANNFRAALLLVAKDGVFYKTRLFYDPVESSTEFDDVFRSARRVERKYSVLLHGQTQEILAQGIYTTAVALLSVLDAMVGAAQKRERVTAAVASARKEIRQIEQNAREAALDRALVRYLGGLAVGVVAATAVAVAVSFLPLAVEIGSQLIICLVSGAVGAILSVMTRTANRQKVRVSLEQGWLVVILSGCFRLIIGAVFGAAMFVLVRAGLVPIAVPGAGEQVTLFFAGLAFLAGFSERRAQDTIVRTLPGAADRTTAEPPARGKDD
;
A
#
# COMPACT_ATOMS: atom_id res chain seq x y z
N MET A 1 -26.30 -15.65 39.22
CA MET A 1 -25.92 -14.50 38.38
C MET A 1 -24.40 -14.41 38.41
N VAL A 2 -23.75 -15.09 37.46
CA VAL A 2 -22.31 -15.42 37.50
C VAL A 2 -21.55 -14.37 36.70
N VAL A 3 -20.62 -13.69 37.35
CA VAL A 3 -19.70 -12.71 36.77
C VAL A 3 -18.64 -13.47 35.97
N SER A 4 -18.65 -13.28 34.65
CA SER A 4 -17.69 -13.87 33.72
C SER A 4 -16.37 -13.10 33.76
N SER A 5 -15.35 -13.72 34.34
CA SER A 5 -13.97 -13.25 34.37
C SER A 5 -13.35 -13.33 32.98
N ARG A 6 -13.05 -12.16 32.39
CA ARG A 6 -12.21 -12.01 31.19
C ARG A 6 -10.79 -12.50 31.47
N THR A 7 -10.40 -13.60 30.82
CA THR A 7 -9.01 -14.06 30.76
C THR A 7 -8.17 -13.02 30.01
N ILE A 8 -7.22 -12.42 30.73
CA ILE A 8 -6.22 -11.51 30.20
C ILE A 8 -5.27 -12.31 29.29
N GLY A 9 -5.06 -11.82 28.07
CA GLY A 9 -4.23 -12.45 27.06
C GLY A 9 -2.79 -12.66 27.53
N VAL A 10 -2.28 -13.85 27.23
CA VAL A 10 -0.91 -14.31 27.46
C VAL A 10 0.10 -13.36 26.76
N PRO A 11 1.24 -13.01 27.38
CA PRO A 11 2.25 -12.15 26.78
C PRO A 11 2.94 -12.83 25.57
N PRO A 12 3.57 -12.06 24.66
CA PRO A 12 4.08 -12.57 23.37
C PRO A 12 5.23 -13.59 23.46
N ASP A 13 5.78 -13.85 24.65
CA ASP A 13 6.97 -14.71 24.84
C ASP A 13 6.71 -16.21 24.71
N GLN A 14 5.45 -16.69 24.84
CA GLN A 14 5.16 -18.13 24.80
C GLN A 14 4.97 -18.68 23.39
N ALA A 15 4.74 -17.83 22.38
CA ALA A 15 4.69 -18.26 20.98
C ALA A 15 6.10 -18.48 20.38
N GLU A 16 7.15 -17.98 21.03
CA GLU A 16 8.53 -18.13 20.60
C GLU A 16 9.20 -19.38 21.19
N GLN A 17 8.74 -19.87 22.34
CA GLN A 17 9.24 -21.10 22.97
C GLN A 17 8.77 -22.40 22.30
N ALA A 18 7.68 -22.38 21.53
CA ALA A 18 7.25 -23.53 20.71
C ALA A 18 8.10 -23.75 19.45
N ARG A 19 9.10 -22.90 19.17
CA ARG A 19 10.05 -23.03 18.04
C ARG A 19 11.38 -23.72 18.40
N GLY A 20 11.51 -24.26 19.60
CA GLY A 20 12.77 -24.74 20.18
C GLY A 20 13.55 -25.82 19.42
N ASP A 21 12.93 -26.55 18.48
CA ASP A 21 13.57 -27.65 17.75
C ASP A 21 13.88 -27.36 16.27
N SER A 22 13.54 -26.17 15.76
CA SER A 22 13.82 -25.83 14.36
C SER A 22 15.16 -25.08 14.25
N PRO A 23 16.12 -25.55 13.42
CA PRO A 23 17.40 -24.88 13.30
C PRO A 23 17.21 -23.44 12.80
N GLY A 24 18.00 -22.53 13.36
CA GLY A 24 18.06 -21.14 12.94
C GLY A 24 19.08 -20.91 11.81
N VAL A 25 19.10 -19.70 11.27
CA VAL A 25 20.13 -19.28 10.28
C VAL A 25 21.53 -19.37 10.90
N TYR A 26 21.65 -19.11 12.21
CA TYR A 26 22.91 -19.24 12.93
C TYR A 26 23.46 -20.68 12.89
N ASP A 27 22.61 -21.68 13.14
CA ASP A 27 23.02 -23.08 13.13
C ASP A 27 23.53 -23.51 11.75
N LEU A 28 22.91 -22.99 10.68
CA LEU A 28 23.37 -23.19 9.31
C LEU A 28 24.74 -22.54 9.07
N VAL A 29 24.97 -21.32 9.56
CA VAL A 29 26.29 -20.64 9.45
C VAL A 29 27.38 -21.44 10.15
N VAL A 30 27.13 -21.87 11.38
CA VAL A 30 28.09 -22.65 12.17
C VAL A 30 28.41 -23.96 11.44
N ALA A 31 27.38 -24.71 11.02
CA ALA A 31 27.56 -25.97 10.33
C ALA A 31 28.22 -25.84 8.95
N TYR A 32 28.05 -24.69 8.27
CA TYR A 32 28.70 -24.41 6.99
C TYR A 32 30.21 -24.15 7.14
N GLN A 33 30.61 -23.56 8.27
CA GLN A 33 32.01 -23.25 8.60
C GLN A 33 32.77 -24.44 9.21
N GLU A 34 32.07 -25.51 9.62
CA GLU A 34 32.70 -26.75 10.11
C GLU A 34 33.52 -27.45 9.00
N PRO A 35 34.75 -27.92 9.29
CA PRO A 35 35.54 -28.71 8.35
C PRO A 35 34.77 -29.96 7.90
N GLY A 36 34.58 -30.13 6.59
CA GLY A 36 33.85 -31.26 6.02
C GLY A 36 32.32 -31.19 6.11
N ARG A 37 31.74 -30.16 6.75
CA ARG A 37 30.30 -29.85 6.79
C ARG A 37 29.36 -31.05 7.05
N PRO A 38 29.67 -31.95 8.01
CA PRO A 38 28.95 -33.21 8.16
C PRO A 38 27.46 -33.02 8.52
N ARG A 39 27.13 -31.92 9.21
CA ARG A 39 25.77 -31.63 9.70
C ARG A 39 24.98 -30.67 8.82
N PHE A 40 25.63 -30.04 7.84
CA PHE A 40 25.03 -28.93 7.07
C PHE A 40 23.81 -29.38 6.26
N ALA A 41 23.92 -30.50 5.54
CA ALA A 41 22.81 -31.01 4.72
C ALA A 41 21.57 -31.38 5.56
N ALA A 42 21.77 -31.99 6.73
CA ALA A 42 20.69 -32.34 7.65
C ALA A 42 20.02 -31.10 8.22
N LEU A 43 20.80 -30.12 8.69
CA LEU A 43 20.28 -28.86 9.22
C LEU A 43 19.57 -28.03 8.16
N ARG A 44 20.08 -27.99 6.93
CA ARG A 44 19.43 -27.34 5.80
C ARG A 44 18.06 -27.94 5.52
N THR A 45 17.99 -29.27 5.48
CA THR A 45 16.71 -29.98 5.23
C THR A 45 15.70 -29.70 6.35
N ALA A 46 16.14 -29.73 7.61
CA ALA A 46 15.30 -29.39 8.75
C ALA A 46 14.85 -27.91 8.74
N TYR A 47 15.73 -26.99 8.32
CA TYR A 47 15.39 -25.58 8.14
C TYR A 47 14.34 -25.39 7.03
N GLU A 48 14.53 -26.03 5.87
CA GLU A 48 13.60 -25.94 4.75
C GLU A 48 12.22 -26.49 5.10
N ALA A 49 12.17 -27.59 5.88
CA ALA A 49 10.93 -28.16 6.39
C ALA A 49 10.18 -27.21 7.36
N ALA A 50 10.90 -26.46 8.18
CA ALA A 50 10.31 -25.57 9.19
C ALA A 50 9.97 -24.17 8.65
N GLN A 51 10.81 -23.60 7.79
CA GLN A 51 10.78 -22.19 7.41
C GLN A 51 10.37 -21.96 5.94
N GLY A 52 10.40 -22.99 5.10
CA GLY A 52 10.14 -22.92 3.67
C GLY A 52 11.39 -23.19 2.84
N LYS A 53 11.20 -23.41 1.54
CA LYS A 53 12.27 -23.77 0.61
C LYS A 53 13.27 -22.62 0.44
N ILE A 54 14.56 -22.92 0.58
CA ILE A 54 15.63 -21.96 0.27
C ILE A 54 15.74 -21.86 -1.26
N VAL A 55 15.56 -20.65 -1.79
CA VAL A 55 15.67 -20.34 -3.22
C VAL A 55 17.10 -19.94 -3.56
N GLU A 56 17.66 -19.04 -2.75
CA GLU A 56 19.05 -18.59 -2.87
C GLU A 56 19.68 -18.54 -1.48
N GLU A 57 20.97 -18.85 -1.41
CA GLU A 57 21.74 -18.83 -0.17
C GLU A 57 23.14 -18.25 -0.39
N TYR A 58 23.59 -17.48 0.59
CA TYR A 58 24.93 -16.95 0.67
C TYR A 58 25.46 -17.16 2.09
N TYR A 59 26.66 -17.70 2.19
CA TYR A 59 27.41 -17.87 3.45
C TYR A 59 28.78 -17.23 3.27
N ALA A 60 29.16 -16.37 4.22
CA ALA A 60 30.48 -15.76 4.26
C ALA A 60 31.55 -16.76 4.73
N ASN A 61 32.77 -16.64 4.21
CA ASN A 61 33.85 -17.60 4.46
C ASN A 61 34.76 -17.16 5.61
N ASN A 62 35.09 -15.88 5.68
CA ASN A 62 36.02 -15.29 6.63
C ASN A 62 35.31 -14.61 7.81
N PHE A 63 34.01 -14.38 7.68
CA PHE A 63 33.15 -13.74 8.68
C PHE A 63 31.89 -14.57 8.92
N ARG A 64 31.33 -14.50 10.13
CA ARG A 64 30.07 -15.16 10.48
C ARG A 64 28.88 -14.38 9.96
N ALA A 65 28.50 -14.65 8.71
CA ALA A 65 27.24 -14.18 8.15
C ALA A 65 26.63 -15.17 7.16
N ALA A 66 25.31 -15.11 7.07
CA ALA A 66 24.55 -15.69 5.98
C ALA A 66 23.34 -14.84 5.63
N LEU A 67 22.98 -14.89 4.37
CA LEU A 67 21.73 -14.38 3.87
C LEU A 67 21.04 -15.48 3.06
N LEU A 68 19.79 -15.76 3.41
CA LEU A 68 18.97 -16.75 2.71
C LEU A 68 17.73 -16.05 2.14
N LEU A 69 17.37 -16.39 0.91
CA LEU A 69 16.09 -16.07 0.32
C LEU A 69 15.20 -17.31 0.42
N VAL A 70 14.12 -17.22 1.19
CA VAL A 70 13.24 -18.34 1.50
C VAL A 70 11.87 -18.12 0.87
N ALA A 71 11.39 -19.11 0.11
CA ALA A 71 10.03 -19.15 -0.42
C ALA A 71 9.15 -20.05 0.46
N LYS A 72 8.14 -19.44 1.08
CA LYS A 72 7.09 -20.15 1.81
C LYS A 72 5.89 -20.38 0.89
N ASP A 73 5.48 -21.63 0.78
CA ASP A 73 4.37 -22.09 -0.06
C ASP A 73 4.49 -21.71 -1.55
N GLY A 74 5.70 -21.40 -2.03
CA GLY A 74 5.97 -20.96 -3.40
C GLY A 74 5.42 -19.58 -3.77
N VAL A 75 4.81 -18.87 -2.82
CA VAL A 75 4.12 -17.59 -3.07
C VAL A 75 4.72 -16.44 -2.27
N PHE A 76 5.25 -16.72 -1.08
CA PHE A 76 5.77 -15.70 -0.18
C PHE A 76 7.29 -15.77 -0.05
N TYR A 77 7.96 -14.75 -0.55
CA TYR A 77 9.42 -14.62 -0.46
C TYR A 77 9.80 -13.79 0.77
N LYS A 78 10.77 -14.29 1.54
CA LYS A 78 11.34 -13.61 2.71
C LYS A 78 12.85 -13.79 2.77
N THR A 79 13.54 -12.71 3.10
CA THR A 79 14.97 -12.71 3.37
C THR A 79 15.24 -13.02 4.85
N ARG A 80 16.27 -13.82 5.08
CA ARG A 80 16.70 -14.29 6.40
C ARG A 80 18.18 -14.01 6.53
N LEU A 81 18.49 -12.95 7.28
CA LEU A 81 19.83 -12.42 7.45
C LEU A 81 20.33 -12.71 8.85
N PHE A 82 21.49 -13.34 8.94
CA PHE A 82 22.31 -13.42 10.14
C PHE A 82 23.70 -12.82 9.83
N TYR A 83 24.22 -12.02 10.74
CA TYR A 83 25.60 -11.56 10.71
C TYR A 83 26.04 -11.24 12.13
N ASP A 84 27.33 -11.41 12.43
CA ASP A 84 27.87 -11.02 13.72
C ASP A 84 28.02 -9.49 13.81
N PRO A 85 27.28 -8.82 14.72
CA PRO A 85 27.28 -7.37 14.81
C PRO A 85 28.62 -6.80 15.30
N VAL A 86 29.47 -7.59 15.99
CA VAL A 86 30.75 -7.13 16.55
C VAL A 86 31.73 -6.73 15.45
N GLU A 87 31.68 -7.39 14.29
CA GLU A 87 32.56 -7.08 13.15
C GLU A 87 31.91 -6.11 12.14
N SER A 88 30.65 -5.71 12.39
CA SER A 88 29.88 -4.80 11.55
C SER A 88 30.07 -3.34 11.95
N SER A 89 29.84 -2.40 11.03
CA SER A 89 29.77 -0.97 11.35
C SER A 89 28.31 -0.51 11.43
N THR A 90 28.04 0.58 12.17
CA THR A 90 26.71 1.19 12.25
C THR A 90 26.13 1.54 10.88
N GLU A 91 27.00 1.87 9.92
CA GLU A 91 26.60 2.21 8.56
C GLU A 91 26.06 1.01 7.78
N PHE A 92 26.59 -0.19 8.01
CA PHE A 92 26.06 -1.46 7.47
C PHE A 92 24.71 -1.80 8.08
N ASP A 93 24.61 -1.71 9.40
CA ASP A 93 23.38 -1.97 10.14
C ASP A 93 22.22 -1.14 9.60
N ASP A 94 22.47 0.13 9.29
CA ASP A 94 21.47 1.02 8.72
C ASP A 94 20.97 0.55 7.35
N VAL A 95 21.85 0.00 6.50
CA VAL A 95 21.45 -0.54 5.20
C VAL A 95 20.57 -1.77 5.37
N PHE A 96 20.97 -2.72 6.22
CA PHE A 96 20.17 -3.93 6.48
C PHE A 96 18.84 -3.61 7.15
N ARG A 97 18.81 -2.65 8.08
CA ARG A 97 17.58 -2.15 8.69
C ARG A 97 16.67 -1.49 7.66
N SER A 98 17.23 -0.70 6.74
CA SER A 98 16.49 -0.08 5.64
C SER A 98 15.90 -1.14 4.71
N ALA A 99 16.72 -2.11 4.28
CA ALA A 99 16.28 -3.23 3.46
C ALA A 99 15.13 -4.03 4.11
N ARG A 100 15.27 -4.41 5.39
CA ARG A 100 14.21 -5.09 6.16
C ARG A 100 12.94 -4.24 6.34
N ARG A 101 13.07 -2.91 6.36
CA ARG A 101 11.92 -2.00 6.43
C ARG A 101 11.17 -1.98 5.09
N VAL A 102 11.90 -1.88 3.98
CA VAL A 102 11.35 -1.94 2.62
C VAL A 102 10.66 -3.28 2.39
N GLU A 103 11.32 -4.39 2.71
CA GLU A 103 10.74 -5.73 2.59
C GLU A 103 9.45 -5.87 3.39
N ARG A 104 9.44 -5.53 4.69
CA ARG A 104 8.24 -5.64 5.53
C ARG A 104 7.09 -4.77 5.03
N LYS A 105 7.39 -3.55 4.58
CA LYS A 105 6.38 -2.61 4.09
C LYS A 105 5.72 -3.09 2.81
N TYR A 106 6.50 -3.57 1.83
CA TYR A 106 5.97 -3.91 0.51
C TYR A 106 5.60 -5.39 0.34
N SER A 107 6.11 -6.31 1.18
CA SER A 107 5.71 -7.73 1.15
C SER A 107 4.23 -7.97 1.49
N VAL A 108 3.59 -7.04 2.21
CA VAL A 108 2.14 -7.09 2.47
C VAL A 108 1.33 -6.60 1.26
N LEU A 109 1.92 -5.73 0.44
CA LEU A 109 1.23 -5.06 -0.67
C LEU A 109 1.42 -5.79 -2.00
N LEU A 110 2.61 -6.35 -2.18
CA LEU A 110 3.03 -7.10 -3.36
C LEU A 110 2.81 -8.58 -3.10
N HIS A 111 2.44 -9.31 -4.15
CA HIS A 111 2.20 -10.76 -4.13
C HIS A 111 2.73 -11.36 -5.43
N GLY A 112 3.23 -12.59 -5.40
CA GLY A 112 3.74 -13.29 -6.59
C GLY A 112 4.99 -12.64 -7.17
N GLN A 113 5.08 -12.54 -8.50
CA GLN A 113 6.31 -12.14 -9.22
C GLN A 113 6.89 -10.77 -8.78
N THR A 114 6.04 -9.78 -8.48
CA THR A 114 6.56 -8.47 -8.03
C THR A 114 7.18 -8.53 -6.63
N GLN A 115 6.67 -9.42 -5.76
CA GLN A 115 7.26 -9.66 -4.45
C GLN A 115 8.59 -10.42 -4.60
N GLU A 116 8.64 -11.40 -5.50
CA GLU A 116 9.86 -12.13 -5.85
C GLU A 116 10.96 -11.17 -6.32
N ILE A 117 10.68 -10.32 -7.32
CA ILE A 117 11.64 -9.33 -7.83
C ILE A 117 12.14 -8.40 -6.73
N LEU A 118 11.24 -7.95 -5.84
CA LEU A 118 11.63 -7.13 -4.68
C LEU A 118 12.57 -7.87 -3.74
N ALA A 119 12.20 -9.10 -3.34
CA ALA A 119 12.98 -9.88 -2.40
C ALA A 119 14.35 -10.28 -2.98
N GLN A 120 14.39 -10.60 -4.28
CA GLN A 120 15.60 -10.94 -5.01
C GLN A 120 16.51 -9.71 -5.18
N GLY A 121 15.95 -8.53 -5.47
CA GLY A 121 16.73 -7.28 -5.50
C GLY A 121 17.36 -6.96 -4.14
N ILE A 122 16.58 -7.09 -3.05
CA ILE A 122 17.10 -6.90 -1.68
C ILE A 122 18.19 -7.93 -1.38
N TYR A 123 17.97 -9.19 -1.75
CA TYR A 123 18.94 -10.27 -1.56
C TYR A 123 20.26 -9.94 -2.26
N THR A 124 20.24 -9.65 -3.55
CA THR A 124 21.45 -9.36 -4.35
C THR A 124 22.24 -8.18 -3.78
N THR A 125 21.58 -7.07 -3.45
CA THR A 125 22.26 -5.91 -2.85
C THR A 125 22.86 -6.23 -1.49
N ALA A 126 22.15 -7.01 -0.65
CA ALA A 126 22.65 -7.42 0.66
C ALA A 126 23.81 -8.43 0.56
N VAL A 127 23.77 -9.38 -0.38
CA VAL A 127 24.89 -10.30 -0.66
C VAL A 127 26.11 -9.53 -1.16
N ALA A 128 25.95 -8.58 -2.07
CA ALA A 128 27.06 -7.76 -2.56
C ALA A 128 27.74 -7.01 -1.40
N LEU A 129 26.92 -6.43 -0.51
CA LEU A 129 27.42 -5.74 0.69
C LEU A 129 28.13 -6.69 1.67
N LEU A 130 27.57 -7.88 1.93
CA LEU A 130 28.20 -8.90 2.78
C LEU A 130 29.49 -9.45 2.16
N SER A 131 29.53 -9.63 0.84
CA SER A 131 30.71 -10.13 0.12
C SER A 131 31.88 -9.16 0.21
N VAL A 132 31.62 -7.85 0.16
CA VAL A 132 32.65 -6.83 0.40
C VAL A 132 33.16 -6.92 1.84
N LEU A 133 32.28 -7.12 2.81
CA LEU A 133 32.69 -7.27 4.21
C LEU A 133 33.55 -8.52 4.40
N ASP A 134 33.14 -9.65 3.84
CA ASP A 134 33.83 -10.94 3.91
C ASP A 134 35.23 -10.89 3.28
N ALA A 135 35.36 -10.18 2.15
CA ALA A 135 36.65 -9.96 1.48
C ALA A 135 37.58 -8.99 2.24
N MET A 136 37.04 -8.19 3.16
CA MET A 136 37.78 -7.15 3.89
C MET A 136 38.19 -7.54 5.30
N VAL A 137 37.88 -8.75 5.73
CA VAL A 137 38.42 -9.34 6.97
C VAL A 137 39.95 -9.42 6.83
N GLY A 138 40.68 -8.68 7.66
CA GLY A 138 42.15 -8.63 7.66
C GLY A 138 42.82 -7.64 6.69
N ALA A 139 42.06 -6.80 5.97
CA ALA A 139 42.62 -5.85 5.01
C ALA A 139 42.94 -4.46 5.59
N ALA A 140 44.06 -3.85 5.16
CA ALA A 140 44.51 -2.53 5.63
C ALA A 140 43.66 -1.34 5.12
N GLN A 141 43.08 -1.43 3.92
CA GLN A 141 42.24 -0.38 3.31
C GLN A 141 40.73 -0.60 3.55
N LYS A 142 40.37 -1.14 4.72
CA LYS A 142 39.00 -1.56 5.04
C LYS A 142 37.97 -0.42 4.92
N ARG A 143 38.31 0.80 5.34
CA ARG A 143 37.31 1.87 5.55
C ARG A 143 36.77 2.48 4.26
N GLU A 144 37.63 2.81 3.30
CA GLU A 144 37.22 3.49 2.07
C GLU A 144 36.32 2.60 1.19
N ARG A 145 36.72 1.34 0.99
CA ARG A 145 35.94 0.36 0.21
C ARG A 145 34.61 0.03 0.87
N VAL A 146 34.58 -0.05 2.19
CA VAL A 146 33.35 -0.23 2.97
C VAL A 146 32.40 0.95 2.76
N THR A 147 32.88 2.19 2.88
CA THR A 147 32.04 3.37 2.70
C THR A 147 31.47 3.45 1.27
N ALA A 148 32.28 3.12 0.26
CA ALA A 148 31.82 3.04 -1.12
C ALA A 148 30.74 1.96 -1.33
N ALA A 149 30.94 0.76 -0.77
CA ALA A 149 29.96 -0.34 -0.86
C ALA A 149 28.64 0.00 -0.15
N VAL A 150 28.71 0.61 1.04
CA VAL A 150 27.54 1.10 1.77
C VAL A 150 26.79 2.17 0.97
N ALA A 151 27.51 3.12 0.37
CA ALA A 151 26.89 4.17 -0.45
C ALA A 151 26.18 3.59 -1.68
N SER A 152 26.80 2.62 -2.37
CA SER A 152 26.18 1.91 -3.50
C SER A 152 24.94 1.13 -3.06
N ALA A 153 25.04 0.34 -1.99
CA ALA A 153 23.92 -0.45 -1.47
C ALA A 153 22.75 0.44 -1.04
N ARG A 154 23.01 1.61 -0.41
CA ARG A 154 21.96 2.60 -0.08
C ARG A 154 21.26 3.12 -1.33
N LYS A 155 22.00 3.37 -2.42
CA LYS A 155 21.43 3.82 -3.69
C LYS A 155 20.54 2.74 -4.30
N GLU A 156 21.01 1.50 -4.33
CA GLU A 156 20.25 0.36 -4.85
C GLU A 156 18.98 0.09 -4.05
N ILE A 157 19.05 0.06 -2.71
CA ILE A 157 17.86 -0.13 -1.87
C ILE A 157 16.83 0.98 -2.09
N ARG A 158 17.25 2.23 -2.29
CA ARG A 158 16.34 3.33 -2.63
C ARG A 158 15.67 3.12 -3.99
N GLN A 159 16.41 2.65 -4.98
CA GLN A 159 15.87 2.35 -6.31
C GLN A 159 14.88 1.17 -6.25
N ILE A 160 15.21 0.12 -5.51
CA ILE A 160 14.31 -1.01 -5.24
C ILE A 160 13.03 -0.53 -4.55
N GLU A 161 13.13 0.35 -3.54
CA GLU A 161 11.96 0.94 -2.90
C GLU A 161 11.10 1.75 -3.88
N GLN A 162 11.71 2.56 -4.75
CA GLN A 162 10.98 3.33 -5.76
C GLN A 162 10.22 2.43 -6.72
N ASN A 163 10.88 1.40 -7.26
CA ASN A 163 10.25 0.44 -8.17
C ASN A 163 9.12 -0.34 -7.47
N ALA A 164 9.33 -0.76 -6.22
CA ALA A 164 8.30 -1.44 -5.43
C ALA A 164 7.09 -0.54 -5.16
N ARG A 165 7.33 0.75 -4.92
CA ARG A 165 6.27 1.75 -4.74
C ARG A 165 5.46 1.94 -6.00
N GLU A 166 6.11 2.06 -7.16
CA GLU A 166 5.43 2.19 -8.45
C GLU A 166 4.56 0.96 -8.74
N ALA A 167 5.12 -0.23 -8.58
CA ALA A 167 4.36 -1.47 -8.79
C ALA A 167 3.20 -1.64 -7.80
N ALA A 168 3.35 -1.17 -6.55
CA ALA A 168 2.26 -1.15 -5.58
C ALA A 168 1.16 -0.16 -5.98
N LEU A 169 1.52 1.00 -6.54
CA LEU A 169 0.56 1.98 -7.05
C LEU A 169 -0.22 1.41 -8.25
N ASP A 170 0.46 0.78 -9.21
CA ASP A 170 -0.19 0.20 -10.38
C ASP A 170 -1.21 -0.88 -9.99
N ARG A 171 -0.90 -1.70 -8.99
CA ARG A 171 -1.86 -2.68 -8.45
C ARG A 171 -3.02 -2.04 -7.71
N ALA A 172 -2.78 -0.95 -6.99
CA ALA A 172 -3.84 -0.18 -6.35
C ALA A 172 -4.77 0.44 -7.40
N LEU A 173 -4.23 0.91 -8.54
CA LEU A 173 -4.99 1.41 -9.68
C LEU A 173 -5.89 0.34 -10.28
N VAL A 174 -5.38 -0.87 -10.52
CA VAL A 174 -6.18 -1.98 -11.06
C VAL A 174 -7.34 -2.34 -10.13
N ARG A 175 -7.10 -2.45 -8.81
CA ARG A 175 -8.18 -2.74 -7.84
C ARG A 175 -9.19 -1.59 -7.74
N TYR A 176 -8.72 -0.36 -7.82
CA TYR A 176 -9.57 0.83 -7.83
C TYR A 176 -10.46 0.88 -9.09
N LEU A 177 -9.90 0.60 -10.28
CA LEU A 177 -10.66 0.49 -11.53
C LEU A 177 -11.67 -0.66 -11.47
N GLY A 178 -11.32 -1.78 -10.83
CA GLY A 178 -12.27 -2.86 -10.54
C GLY A 178 -13.44 -2.39 -9.66
N GLY A 179 -13.18 -1.58 -8.64
CA GLY A 179 -14.22 -0.96 -7.81
C GLY A 179 -15.15 -0.02 -8.59
N LEU A 180 -14.63 0.65 -9.63
CA LEU A 180 -15.43 1.49 -10.51
C LEU A 180 -16.44 0.68 -11.32
N ALA A 181 -16.03 -0.49 -11.86
CA ALA A 181 -16.92 -1.38 -12.58
C ALA A 181 -18.06 -1.90 -11.68
N VAL A 182 -17.75 -2.30 -10.45
CA VAL A 182 -18.76 -2.66 -9.44
C VAL A 182 -19.71 -1.49 -9.16
N GLY A 183 -19.15 -0.28 -9.06
CA GLY A 183 -19.91 0.95 -8.90
C GLY A 183 -20.90 1.23 -10.03
N VAL A 184 -20.50 1.01 -11.29
CA VAL A 184 -21.38 1.11 -12.46
C VAL A 184 -22.51 0.10 -12.37
N VAL A 185 -22.19 -1.18 -12.08
CA VAL A 185 -23.21 -2.23 -11.92
C VAL A 185 -24.21 -1.88 -10.81
N ALA A 186 -23.73 -1.39 -9.67
CA ALA A 186 -24.59 -0.95 -8.57
C ALA A 186 -25.48 0.24 -8.96
N ALA A 187 -24.94 1.24 -9.64
CA ALA A 187 -25.70 2.39 -10.13
C ALA A 187 -26.78 1.96 -11.14
N THR A 188 -26.45 1.06 -12.06
CA THR A 188 -27.42 0.46 -12.99
C THR A 188 -28.51 -0.29 -12.25
N ALA A 189 -28.18 -1.10 -11.24
CA ALA A 189 -29.15 -1.83 -10.44
C ALA A 189 -30.10 -0.89 -9.67
N VAL A 190 -29.59 0.22 -9.11
CA VAL A 190 -30.41 1.24 -8.45
C VAL A 190 -31.33 1.94 -9.45
N ALA A 191 -30.83 2.32 -10.63
CA ALA A 191 -31.65 2.96 -11.67
C ALA A 191 -32.80 2.04 -12.13
N VAL A 192 -32.52 0.74 -12.29
CA VAL A 192 -33.53 -0.28 -12.59
C VAL A 192 -34.53 -0.39 -11.46
N ALA A 193 -34.08 -0.49 -10.20
CA ALA A 193 -34.97 -0.59 -9.04
C ALA A 193 -35.89 0.64 -8.91
N VAL A 194 -35.36 1.85 -9.08
CA VAL A 194 -36.13 3.11 -9.06
C VAL A 194 -37.17 3.15 -10.17
N SER A 195 -36.88 2.55 -11.33
CA SER A 195 -37.85 2.46 -12.44
C SER A 195 -39.07 1.59 -12.11
N PHE A 196 -38.97 0.70 -11.11
CA PHE A 196 -40.09 -0.11 -10.62
C PHE A 196 -40.89 0.57 -9.49
N LEU A 197 -40.45 1.72 -8.96
CA LEU A 197 -41.23 2.46 -7.95
C LEU A 197 -42.36 3.25 -8.61
N PRO A 198 -43.58 3.23 -8.05
CA PRO A 198 -44.74 3.95 -8.59
C PRO A 198 -44.61 5.48 -8.59
N LEU A 199 -43.58 6.04 -7.94
CA LEU A 199 -43.19 7.47 -7.99
C LEU A 199 -42.52 7.88 -9.32
N ALA A 200 -42.07 6.93 -10.15
CA ALA A 200 -41.38 7.21 -11.41
C ALA A 200 -42.32 7.69 -12.55
N VAL A 201 -43.64 7.52 -12.37
CA VAL A 201 -44.64 7.68 -13.44
C VAL A 201 -44.92 9.16 -13.78
N GLU A 202 -44.71 10.12 -12.87
CA GLU A 202 -44.92 11.55 -13.14
C GLU A 202 -43.64 12.35 -13.45
N ILE A 203 -42.47 11.89 -12.98
CA ILE A 203 -41.20 12.63 -13.11
C ILE A 203 -40.33 12.09 -14.26
N GLY A 204 -40.65 10.90 -14.80
CA GLY A 204 -40.43 10.43 -16.17
C GLY A 204 -39.03 10.60 -16.77
N SER A 205 -38.30 9.50 -16.95
CA SER A 205 -37.05 9.29 -17.74
C SER A 205 -35.88 10.27 -17.57
N GLN A 206 -36.11 11.58 -17.59
CA GLN A 206 -35.16 12.67 -17.34
C GLN A 206 -34.50 12.56 -15.97
N LEU A 207 -35.24 12.22 -14.91
CA LEU A 207 -34.65 12.01 -13.58
C LEU A 207 -33.63 10.86 -13.59
N ILE A 208 -33.93 9.78 -14.30
CA ILE A 208 -33.03 8.62 -14.43
C ILE A 208 -31.77 9.03 -15.19
N ILE A 209 -31.93 9.79 -16.27
CA ILE A 209 -30.81 10.34 -17.05
C ILE A 209 -29.93 11.23 -16.16
N CYS A 210 -30.51 12.13 -15.35
CA CYS A 210 -29.78 12.96 -14.40
C CYS A 210 -29.02 12.13 -13.35
N LEU A 211 -29.64 11.07 -12.84
CA LEU A 211 -29.05 10.21 -11.81
C LEU A 211 -27.85 9.43 -12.37
N VAL A 212 -27.98 8.90 -13.60
CA VAL A 212 -26.88 8.24 -14.32
C VAL A 212 -25.79 9.24 -14.68
N SER A 213 -26.13 10.40 -15.26
CA SER A 213 -25.16 11.43 -15.63
C SER A 213 -24.40 11.97 -14.42
N GLY A 214 -25.05 12.16 -13.27
CA GLY A 214 -24.40 12.55 -12.01
C GLY A 214 -23.46 11.47 -11.48
N ALA A 215 -23.83 10.19 -11.56
CA ALA A 215 -22.94 9.08 -11.22
C ALA A 215 -21.71 9.05 -12.15
N VAL A 216 -21.88 9.26 -13.45
CA VAL A 216 -20.79 9.33 -14.45
C VAL A 216 -19.87 10.53 -14.17
N GLY A 217 -20.44 11.68 -13.79
CA GLY A 217 -19.66 12.85 -13.35
C GLY A 217 -18.78 12.54 -12.14
N ALA A 218 -19.33 11.84 -11.15
CA ALA A 218 -18.55 11.38 -10.00
C ALA A 218 -17.47 10.37 -10.39
N ILE A 219 -17.76 9.39 -11.26
CA ILE A 219 -16.76 8.45 -11.82
C ILE A 219 -15.56 9.23 -12.38
N LEU A 220 -15.81 10.19 -13.25
CA LEU A 220 -14.75 10.96 -13.89
C LEU A 220 -13.97 11.81 -12.88
N SER A 221 -14.65 12.34 -11.86
CA SER A 221 -14.02 13.07 -10.75
C SER A 221 -13.04 12.18 -9.95
N VAL A 222 -13.39 10.92 -9.70
CA VAL A 222 -12.48 10.00 -8.99
C VAL A 222 -11.39 9.43 -9.91
N MET A 223 -11.68 9.20 -11.21
CA MET A 223 -10.66 8.82 -12.20
C MET A 223 -9.59 9.88 -12.38
N THR A 224 -9.98 11.16 -12.56
CA THR A 224 -9.02 12.27 -12.72
C THR A 224 -8.16 12.48 -11.48
N ARG A 225 -8.70 12.27 -10.27
CA ARG A 225 -7.93 12.29 -9.02
C ARG A 225 -6.87 11.19 -8.98
N THR A 226 -7.26 10.01 -9.42
CA THR A 226 -6.42 8.82 -9.42
C THR A 226 -5.31 8.94 -10.46
N ALA A 227 -5.65 9.44 -11.66
CA ALA A 227 -4.70 9.75 -12.73
C ALA A 227 -3.67 10.82 -12.34
N ASN A 228 -4.08 11.85 -11.60
CA ASN A 228 -3.18 12.94 -11.17
C ASN A 228 -2.29 12.58 -9.98
N ARG A 229 -2.23 11.31 -9.54
CA ARG A 229 -1.38 10.79 -8.44
C ARG A 229 -1.46 11.63 -7.16
N GLN A 230 -2.53 12.37 -6.94
CA GLN A 230 -2.69 13.23 -5.77
C GLN A 230 -2.99 12.35 -4.57
N LYS A 231 -1.92 12.04 -3.81
CA LYS A 231 -1.89 11.36 -2.49
C LYS A 231 -3.27 10.83 -2.12
N VAL A 232 -3.71 9.78 -2.79
CA VAL A 232 -4.80 9.00 -2.24
C VAL A 232 -4.15 8.38 -1.02
N ARG A 233 -4.39 8.97 0.15
CA ARG A 233 -4.16 8.34 1.44
C ARG A 233 -5.18 7.19 1.53
N VAL A 234 -5.08 6.22 0.61
CA VAL A 234 -5.54 4.89 0.91
C VAL A 234 -4.50 4.45 1.92
N SER A 235 -4.83 4.56 3.19
CA SER A 235 -4.06 3.90 4.21
C SER A 235 -4.03 2.44 3.77
N LEU A 236 -2.87 1.95 3.36
CA LEU A 236 -2.70 0.58 2.88
C LEU A 236 -3.03 -0.46 3.99
N GLU A 237 -3.29 0.03 5.20
CA GLU A 237 -3.80 -0.67 6.37
C GLU A 237 -5.34 -0.83 6.39
N GLN A 238 -6.08 -0.10 5.54
CA GLN A 238 -7.54 -0.24 5.45
C GLN A 238 -7.91 -1.44 4.58
N GLY A 239 -8.69 -2.36 5.16
CA GLY A 239 -9.13 -3.58 4.50
C GLY A 239 -9.81 -3.29 3.15
N TRP A 240 -9.69 -4.25 2.23
CA TRP A 240 -10.21 -4.18 0.85
C TRP A 240 -11.68 -3.71 0.76
N LEU A 241 -12.52 -4.09 1.72
CA LEU A 241 -13.91 -3.64 1.83
C LEU A 241 -14.06 -2.14 2.05
N VAL A 242 -13.21 -1.52 2.87
CA VAL A 242 -13.26 -0.07 3.15
C VAL A 242 -12.89 0.72 1.90
N VAL A 243 -11.90 0.24 1.14
CA VAL A 243 -11.49 0.85 -0.13
C VAL A 243 -12.63 0.80 -1.15
N ILE A 244 -13.26 -0.37 -1.33
CA ILE A 244 -14.40 -0.54 -2.24
C ILE A 244 -15.58 0.34 -1.80
N LEU A 245 -15.93 0.30 -0.53
CA LEU A 245 -17.07 1.03 0.02
C LEU A 245 -16.89 2.55 -0.11
N SER A 246 -15.66 3.05 0.09
CA SER A 246 -15.33 4.47 -0.12
C SER A 246 -15.48 4.92 -1.58
N GLY A 247 -15.24 4.02 -2.54
CA GLY A 247 -15.50 4.25 -3.96
C GLY A 247 -16.99 4.28 -4.28
N CYS A 248 -17.76 3.35 -3.73
CA CYS A 248 -19.21 3.25 -3.93
C CYS A 248 -19.98 4.45 -3.36
N PHE A 249 -19.64 4.92 -2.15
CA PHE A 249 -20.34 6.07 -1.56
C PHE A 249 -20.23 7.34 -2.42
N ARG A 250 -19.10 7.57 -3.08
CA ARG A 250 -18.94 8.73 -3.97
C ARG A 250 -19.85 8.69 -5.18
N LEU A 251 -20.09 7.51 -5.74
CA LEU A 251 -21.01 7.32 -6.85
C LEU A 251 -22.44 7.66 -6.45
N ILE A 252 -22.85 7.19 -5.27
CA ILE A 252 -24.16 7.47 -4.70
C ILE A 252 -24.32 8.99 -4.47
N ILE A 253 -23.33 9.65 -3.88
CA ILE A 253 -23.36 11.11 -3.65
C ILE A 253 -23.47 11.86 -4.99
N GLY A 254 -22.69 11.47 -6.00
CA GLY A 254 -22.75 12.08 -7.33
C GLY A 254 -24.12 11.92 -8.01
N ALA A 255 -24.72 10.74 -7.90
CA ALA A 255 -26.05 10.44 -8.41
C ALA A 255 -27.13 11.28 -7.69
N VAL A 256 -27.05 11.39 -6.36
CA VAL A 256 -27.95 12.21 -5.54
C VAL A 256 -27.80 13.70 -5.87
N PHE A 257 -26.58 14.21 -6.07
CA PHE A 257 -26.36 15.59 -6.50
C PHE A 257 -26.91 15.86 -7.91
N GLY A 258 -26.76 14.92 -8.84
CA GLY A 258 -27.39 15.02 -10.16
C GLY A 258 -28.91 15.13 -10.07
N ALA A 259 -29.54 14.26 -9.26
CA ALA A 259 -30.99 14.28 -9.02
C ALA A 259 -31.46 15.55 -8.28
N ALA A 260 -30.73 15.98 -7.25
CA ALA A 260 -31.02 17.21 -6.51
C ALA A 260 -30.96 18.43 -7.43
N MET A 261 -29.96 18.51 -8.32
CA MET A 261 -29.83 19.63 -9.26
C MET A 261 -30.99 19.67 -10.25
N PHE A 262 -31.47 18.52 -10.73
CA PHE A 262 -32.67 18.43 -11.55
C PHE A 262 -33.91 18.98 -10.82
N VAL A 263 -34.13 18.57 -9.56
CA VAL A 263 -35.26 19.04 -8.75
C VAL A 263 -35.17 20.54 -8.48
N LEU A 264 -34.00 21.05 -8.10
CA LEU A 264 -33.79 22.47 -7.78
C LEU A 264 -34.08 23.39 -8.97
N VAL A 265 -33.62 23.02 -10.16
CA VAL A 265 -33.89 23.80 -11.38
C VAL A 265 -35.35 23.69 -11.79
N ARG A 266 -35.94 22.49 -11.75
CA ARG A 266 -37.36 22.29 -12.12
C ARG A 266 -38.32 22.97 -11.15
N ALA A 267 -37.96 23.06 -9.86
CA ALA A 267 -38.70 23.78 -8.84
C ALA A 267 -38.53 25.31 -8.93
N GLY A 268 -37.70 25.82 -9.84
CA GLY A 268 -37.44 27.25 -10.00
C GLY A 268 -36.60 27.87 -8.87
N LEU A 269 -36.01 27.06 -8.00
CA LEU A 269 -35.14 27.53 -6.91
C LEU A 269 -33.80 28.05 -7.42
N VAL A 270 -33.37 27.58 -8.59
CA VAL A 270 -32.16 28.05 -9.28
C VAL A 270 -32.59 28.65 -10.62
N PRO A 271 -32.52 29.98 -10.80
CA PRO A 271 -32.98 30.64 -12.01
C PRO A 271 -31.95 30.44 -13.14
N ILE A 272 -32.11 29.36 -13.91
CA ILE A 272 -31.31 29.07 -15.09
C ILE A 272 -32.25 29.02 -16.30
N ALA A 273 -31.85 29.62 -17.41
CA ALA A 273 -32.57 29.53 -18.66
C ALA A 273 -32.53 28.09 -19.18
N VAL A 274 -33.64 27.36 -19.04
CA VAL A 274 -33.80 26.00 -19.56
C VAL A 274 -34.20 26.10 -21.04
N PRO A 275 -33.57 25.33 -21.96
CA PRO A 275 -33.95 25.31 -23.37
C PRO A 275 -35.44 24.97 -23.57
N GLY A 276 -36.01 25.43 -24.69
CA GLY A 276 -37.36 25.06 -25.10
C GLY A 276 -37.49 23.55 -25.34
N ALA A 277 -38.69 23.01 -25.10
CA ALA A 277 -39.01 21.58 -25.05
C ALA A 277 -38.37 20.72 -26.17
N GLY A 278 -37.98 19.49 -25.82
CA GLY A 278 -37.40 18.51 -26.75
C GLY A 278 -36.13 17.84 -26.18
N GLU A 279 -35.34 17.22 -27.05
CA GLU A 279 -34.11 16.51 -26.70
C GLU A 279 -33.06 17.40 -26.03
N GLN A 280 -33.05 18.69 -26.36
CA GLN A 280 -32.14 19.69 -25.78
C GLN A 280 -32.34 19.87 -24.27
N VAL A 281 -33.57 19.72 -23.77
CA VAL A 281 -33.89 19.79 -22.33
C VAL A 281 -33.27 18.60 -21.59
N THR A 282 -33.37 17.41 -22.18
CA THR A 282 -32.79 16.19 -21.62
C THR A 282 -31.27 16.26 -21.58
N LEU A 283 -30.63 16.74 -22.67
CA LEU A 283 -29.18 16.94 -22.72
C LEU A 283 -28.70 18.04 -21.76
N PHE A 284 -29.46 19.12 -21.61
CA PHE A 284 -29.18 20.19 -20.65
C PHE A 284 -29.15 19.65 -19.22
N PHE A 285 -30.19 18.91 -18.82
CA PHE A 285 -30.25 18.32 -17.49
C PHE A 285 -29.22 17.20 -17.28
N ALA A 286 -28.91 16.41 -18.30
CA ALA A 286 -27.83 15.42 -18.26
C ALA A 286 -26.46 16.09 -18.03
N GLY A 287 -26.14 17.14 -18.79
CA GLY A 287 -24.89 17.89 -18.65
C GLY A 287 -24.79 18.59 -17.29
N LEU A 288 -25.89 19.16 -16.81
CA LEU A 288 -25.96 19.82 -15.52
C LEU A 288 -25.79 18.83 -14.37
N ALA A 289 -26.45 17.67 -14.43
CA ALA A 289 -26.32 16.61 -13.44
C ALA A 289 -24.90 16.02 -13.44
N PHE A 290 -24.29 15.84 -14.62
CA PHE A 290 -22.89 15.45 -14.74
C PHE A 290 -21.95 16.44 -14.06
N LEU A 291 -22.12 17.75 -14.29
CA LEU A 291 -21.32 18.78 -13.64
C LEU A 291 -21.52 18.79 -12.12
N ALA A 292 -22.76 18.62 -11.66
CA ALA A 292 -23.08 18.50 -10.24
C ALA A 292 -22.36 17.31 -9.60
N GLY A 293 -22.46 16.13 -10.20
CA GLY A 293 -21.74 14.93 -9.76
C GLY A 293 -20.22 15.07 -9.81
N PHE A 294 -19.67 15.73 -10.83
CA PHE A 294 -18.25 16.01 -10.94
C PHE A 294 -17.75 16.98 -9.86
N SER A 295 -18.58 17.95 -9.47
CA SER A 295 -18.28 18.99 -8.49
C SER A 295 -18.27 18.54 -7.02
N GLU A 296 -18.74 17.33 -6.72
CA GLU A 296 -18.71 16.71 -5.37
C GLU A 296 -17.36 16.92 -4.66
N ARG A 297 -16.27 16.77 -5.42
CA ARG A 297 -14.91 17.00 -4.96
C ARG A 297 -14.64 18.46 -4.55
N ARG A 298 -15.05 19.43 -5.36
CA ARG A 298 -14.81 20.85 -5.06
C ARG A 298 -15.65 21.33 -3.88
N ALA A 299 -16.84 20.78 -3.71
CA ALA A 299 -17.66 21.03 -2.54
C ALA A 299 -16.98 20.49 -1.27
N GLN A 300 -16.52 19.23 -1.26
CA GLN A 300 -15.81 18.64 -0.12
C GLN A 300 -14.49 19.36 0.20
N ASP A 301 -13.66 19.63 -0.80
CA ASP A 301 -12.36 20.32 -0.60
C ASP A 301 -12.57 21.74 -0.04
N THR A 302 -13.65 22.42 -0.44
CA THR A 302 -14.03 23.73 0.10
C THR A 302 -14.52 23.61 1.54
N ILE A 303 -15.43 22.68 1.84
CA ILE A 303 -15.96 22.46 3.19
C ILE A 303 -14.86 22.10 4.19
N VAL A 304 -13.94 21.19 3.81
CA VAL A 304 -12.82 20.80 4.69
C VAL A 304 -11.87 21.98 4.95
N ARG A 305 -11.70 22.89 4.00
CA ARG A 305 -10.89 24.10 4.16
C ARG A 305 -11.58 25.20 4.95
N THR A 306 -12.91 25.23 4.96
CA THR A 306 -13.70 26.26 5.67
C THR A 306 -14.17 25.83 7.06
N LEU A 307 -13.94 24.57 7.48
CA LEU A 307 -14.19 24.16 8.85
C LEU A 307 -13.24 24.92 9.83
N PRO A 308 -13.79 25.60 10.85
CA PRO A 308 -12.98 26.27 11.87
C PRO A 308 -12.16 25.21 12.64
N GLY A 309 -10.84 25.31 12.57
CA GLY A 309 -9.89 24.38 13.21
C GLY A 309 -8.83 23.78 12.27
N ALA A 310 -8.99 23.90 10.94
CA ALA A 310 -7.96 23.46 9.98
C ALA A 310 -6.85 24.50 9.74
N ALA A 311 -7.13 25.79 9.96
CA ALA A 311 -6.16 26.87 9.79
C ALA A 311 -5.11 26.94 10.92
N ASP A 312 -5.42 26.39 12.10
CA ASP A 312 -4.64 26.61 13.33
C ASP A 312 -3.43 25.66 13.50
N ARG A 313 -3.24 24.70 12.56
CA ARG A 313 -2.13 23.73 12.62
C ARG A 313 -0.93 24.07 11.75
N THR A 314 -0.95 25.19 11.03
CA THR A 314 0.15 25.57 10.12
C THR A 314 1.03 26.68 10.70
N THR A 315 0.68 27.26 11.85
CA THR A 315 1.37 28.41 12.45
C THR A 315 1.95 28.17 13.84
N ALA A 316 1.85 26.95 14.39
CA ALA A 316 2.38 26.61 15.71
C ALA A 316 3.60 25.66 15.63
N GLU A 317 4.65 26.07 14.95
CA GLU A 317 6.00 25.57 15.22
C GLU A 317 6.96 26.78 15.27
N PRO A 318 7.35 27.25 16.48
CA PRO A 318 8.35 28.29 16.61
C PRO A 318 9.75 27.70 16.32
N PRO A 319 10.63 28.42 15.61
CA PRO A 319 12.01 27.98 15.43
C PRO A 319 12.74 28.02 16.77
N ALA A 320 13.21 26.86 17.23
CA ALA A 320 14.09 26.73 18.38
C ALA A 320 15.49 27.31 18.04
N ARG A 321 15.68 28.55 18.48
CA ARG A 321 16.89 29.22 19.00
C ARG A 321 18.20 28.40 19.07
N GLY A 322 19.24 28.91 18.41
CA GLY A 322 20.63 28.98 18.94
C GLY A 322 21.13 30.38 18.59
N LYS A 323 21.19 31.36 19.50
CA LYS A 323 22.06 31.58 20.67
C LYS A 323 23.53 31.64 20.29
N ASP A 324 24.02 32.88 20.31
CA ASP A 324 25.40 33.33 20.31
C ASP A 324 26.20 32.68 21.45
N ASP A 325 27.37 32.15 21.10
CA ASP A 325 28.69 32.36 21.73
C ASP A 325 29.76 31.58 20.92
#